data_AF-A0A9E3C1N7-F1
#
_entry.id   AF-A0A9E3C1N7-F1
#
_cell.length_a   1.000
_cell.length_b   1.000
_cell.length_c   1.000
_cell.angle_alpha   90.00
_cell.angle_beta   90.00
_cell.angle_gamma   90.00
#
_symmetry.space_group_name_H-M   'P 1'
#
loop_
_entity.id
_entity.type
_entity.pdbx_description
1 polymer ?
#
loop_
_entity_poly.entity_id
_entity_poly.type
_entity_poly.pdbx_seq_one_letter_code
_entity_poly.pdbx_strand_id
1 'polypeptide(L)'
;MLQAGLAISGLVIGFVLGTLGEYWIHRGMHHRWVGRLLIKRHGDHHVEGLGQGVLQEFRDYAAGSLAAALLFVAPDWYFLSGGWFAIPAVAGATIHALFAAWCHQAQHENPRLLFWQSATPVHFVHHKRNQPGHNYGISVDWWDRVFGTYRPEPNWRALIDQTEPRRPWWQLDWADHRPSVRGSRA
;
A
#
# COMPACT_ATOMS: atom_id res chain seq x y z
N MET A 1 20.09 -1.94 -27.12
CA MET A 1 19.10 -2.98 -26.72
C MET A 1 19.33 -3.46 -25.28
N LEU A 2 20.56 -3.82 -24.89
CA LEU A 2 20.87 -4.27 -23.51
C LEU A 2 20.47 -3.26 -22.41
N GLN A 3 20.86 -1.98 -22.54
CA GLN A 3 20.50 -0.93 -21.57
C GLN A 3 18.99 -0.75 -21.42
N ALA A 4 18.24 -0.78 -22.53
CA ALA A 4 16.79 -0.71 -22.51
C ALA A 4 16.17 -1.93 -21.80
N GLY A 5 16.72 -3.13 -22.04
CA GLY A 5 16.30 -4.34 -21.34
C GLY A 5 16.55 -4.25 -19.84
N LEU A 6 17.71 -3.75 -19.41
CA LEU A 6 18.03 -3.52 -18.00
C LEU A 6 17.10 -2.50 -17.36
N ALA A 7 16.79 -1.41 -18.08
CA ALA A 7 15.92 -0.36 -17.56
C ALA A 7 14.47 -0.84 -17.37
N ILE A 8 13.92 -1.55 -18.36
CA ILE A 8 12.58 -2.14 -18.26
C ILE A 8 12.54 -3.17 -17.13
N SER A 9 13.57 -4.02 -17.04
CA SER A 9 13.66 -5.04 -15.98
C SER A 9 13.74 -4.39 -14.60
N GLY A 10 14.58 -3.37 -14.44
CA GLY A 10 14.70 -2.58 -13.22
C GLY A 10 13.35 -2.00 -12.82
N LEU A 11 12.67 -1.29 -13.73
CA LEU A 11 11.35 -0.70 -13.50
C LEU A 11 10.32 -1.73 -13.00
N VAL A 12 10.19 -2.86 -13.69
CA VAL A 12 9.23 -3.92 -13.33
C VAL A 12 9.59 -4.56 -12.00
N ILE A 13 10.85 -4.92 -11.80
CA ILE A 13 11.32 -5.54 -10.54
C ILE A 13 11.14 -4.58 -9.38
N GLY A 14 11.46 -3.30 -9.55
CA GLY A 14 11.26 -2.26 -8.52
C GLY A 14 9.79 -2.14 -8.10
N PHE A 15 8.87 -2.13 -9.07
CA PHE A 15 7.43 -2.12 -8.78
C PHE A 15 6.98 -3.36 -8.01
N VAL A 16 7.37 -4.56 -8.48
CA VAL A 16 7.00 -5.83 -7.83
C VAL A 16 7.60 -5.95 -6.43
N LEU A 17 8.87 -5.58 -6.23
CA LEU A 17 9.50 -5.54 -4.92
C LEU A 17 8.85 -4.50 -4.00
N GLY A 18 8.34 -3.39 -4.55
CA GLY A 18 7.50 -2.44 -3.82
C GLY A 18 6.28 -3.13 -3.20
N THR A 19 5.54 -3.93 -3.97
CA THR A 19 4.38 -4.69 -3.45
C THR A 19 4.77 -5.69 -2.35
N LEU A 20 5.97 -6.29 -2.45
CA LEU A 20 6.48 -7.21 -1.43
C LEU A 20 6.88 -6.47 -0.15
N GLY A 21 7.50 -5.29 -0.30
CA GLY A 21 7.84 -4.40 0.80
C GLY A 21 6.59 -3.93 1.55
N GLU A 22 5.56 -3.48 0.83
CA GLU A 22 4.24 -3.12 1.38
C GLU A 22 3.69 -4.24 2.27
N TYR A 23 3.64 -5.47 1.74
CA TYR A 23 3.15 -6.63 2.48
C TYR A 23 3.91 -6.87 3.79
N TRP A 24 5.25 -6.92 3.73
CA TRP A 24 6.05 -7.22 4.93
C TRP A 24 6.06 -6.08 5.95
N ILE A 25 6.05 -4.83 5.49
CA ILE A 25 5.95 -3.66 6.37
C ILE A 25 4.59 -3.68 7.08
N HIS A 26 3.49 -3.83 6.34
CA HIS A 26 2.16 -3.87 6.92
C HIS A 26 1.99 -5.06 7.88
N ARG A 27 2.45 -6.26 7.50
CA ARG A 27 2.49 -7.42 8.39
C ARG A 27 3.33 -7.18 9.65
N GLY A 28 4.48 -6.53 9.49
CA GLY A 28 5.37 -6.16 10.58
C GLY A 28 4.73 -5.15 11.54
N MET A 29 3.93 -4.21 11.03
CA MET A 29 3.17 -3.26 11.86
C MET A 29 2.14 -3.95 12.75
N HIS A 30 1.64 -5.14 12.38
CA HIS A 30 0.77 -5.96 13.23
C HIS A 30 1.52 -6.89 14.19
N HIS A 31 2.85 -6.98 14.07
CA HIS A 31 3.66 -7.81 14.96
C HIS A 31 3.99 -7.08 16.26
N ARG A 32 3.61 -7.67 17.41
CA ARG A 32 3.76 -7.15 18.78
C ARG A 32 5.12 -6.52 19.15
N TRP A 33 6.20 -6.91 18.49
CA TRP A 33 7.56 -6.40 18.77
C TRP A 33 7.96 -5.20 17.89
N VAL A 34 7.72 -5.29 16.58
CA VAL A 34 7.98 -4.23 15.60
C VAL A 34 6.98 -3.09 15.78
N GLY A 35 5.80 -3.48 16.23
CA GLY A 35 4.67 -2.62 16.42
C GLY A 35 4.98 -1.34 17.19
N ARG A 36 5.53 -1.45 18.39
CA ARG A 36 5.71 -0.33 19.32
C ARG A 36 6.50 0.89 18.77
N LEU A 37 7.24 0.75 17.67
CA LEU A 37 8.04 1.84 17.08
C LEU A 37 7.47 2.39 15.76
N LEU A 38 6.78 1.57 14.96
CA LEU A 38 6.21 1.95 13.66
C LEU A 38 4.67 2.15 13.69
N ILE A 39 4.02 1.82 14.82
CA ILE A 39 2.56 1.66 14.89
C ILE A 39 1.75 2.91 15.04
N LYS A 40 2.18 3.98 15.73
CA LYS A 40 1.19 4.95 16.26
C LYS A 40 0.18 5.37 15.18
N ARG A 41 0.70 5.72 14.00
CA ARG A 41 -0.09 6.11 12.84
C ARG A 41 -0.98 4.99 12.28
N HIS A 42 -0.43 3.78 12.12
CA HIS A 42 -1.16 2.59 11.65
C HIS A 42 -2.22 2.12 12.67
N GLY A 43 -1.92 2.19 13.96
CA GLY A 43 -2.82 1.88 15.06
C GLY A 43 -3.96 2.88 15.16
N ASP A 44 -3.65 4.18 15.12
CA ASP A 44 -4.66 5.26 15.05
C ASP A 44 -5.57 5.04 13.82
N HIS A 45 -4.98 4.73 12.66
CA HIS A 45 -5.70 4.36 11.44
C HIS A 45 -6.64 3.16 11.63
N HIS A 46 -6.19 2.11 12.33
CA HIS A 46 -7.02 0.95 12.64
C HIS A 46 -8.19 1.25 13.57
N VAL A 47 -7.98 2.15 14.53
CA VAL A 47 -9.01 2.60 15.49
C VAL A 47 -10.05 3.48 14.78
N GLU A 48 -9.60 4.42 13.95
CA GLU A 48 -10.47 5.35 13.23
C GLU A 48 -11.18 4.68 12.04
N GLY A 49 -10.52 3.72 11.40
CA GLY A 49 -11.03 3.04 10.20
C GLY A 49 -11.10 3.94 8.96
N LEU A 50 -10.30 5.02 8.93
CA LEU A 50 -10.27 6.02 7.87
C LEU A 50 -8.88 6.09 7.23
N GLY A 51 -8.81 6.15 5.90
CA GLY A 51 -7.55 6.40 5.20
C GLY A 51 -6.96 7.79 5.52
N GLN A 52 -5.65 7.95 5.35
CA GLN A 52 -4.93 9.18 5.74
C GLN A 52 -4.79 10.20 4.60
N GLY A 53 -5.31 9.86 3.43
CA GLY A 53 -5.19 10.63 2.20
C GLY A 53 -4.06 10.16 1.29
N VAL A 54 -4.28 10.21 -0.02
CA VAL A 54 -3.34 9.64 -1.01
C VAL A 54 -1.94 10.26 -0.93
N LEU A 55 -1.82 11.60 -0.85
CA LEU A 55 -0.50 12.24 -0.82
C LEU A 55 0.27 11.93 0.46
N GLN A 56 -0.44 11.75 1.56
CA GLN A 56 0.13 11.45 2.84
C GLN A 56 0.68 10.02 2.89
N GLU A 57 -0.13 9.04 2.49
CA GLU A 57 0.29 7.65 2.36
C GLU A 57 1.45 7.54 1.37
N PHE A 58 1.40 8.28 0.25
CA PHE A 58 2.49 8.31 -0.72
C PHE A 58 3.80 8.79 -0.10
N ARG A 59 3.78 9.86 0.71
CA ARG A 59 4.99 10.34 1.39
C ARG A 59 5.59 9.26 2.29
N ASP A 60 4.75 8.54 3.02
CA ASP A 60 5.19 7.50 3.94
C ASP A 60 5.75 6.28 3.18
N TYR A 61 5.14 5.91 2.06
CA TYR A 61 5.59 4.77 1.23
C TYR A 61 6.85 5.12 0.40
N ALA A 62 6.95 6.36 -0.07
CA ALA A 62 8.09 6.86 -0.83
C ALA A 62 9.39 6.87 0.01
N ALA A 63 9.29 6.94 1.34
CA ALA A 63 10.45 6.79 2.22
C ALA A 63 11.17 5.44 2.00
N GLY A 64 10.43 4.36 1.73
CA GLY A 64 11.00 3.07 1.36
C GLY A 64 11.75 3.12 0.02
N SER A 65 11.20 3.83 -0.97
CA SER A 65 11.85 4.04 -2.27
C SER A 65 13.13 4.86 -2.15
N LEU A 66 13.14 5.88 -1.27
CA LEU A 66 14.35 6.65 -0.96
C LEU A 66 15.43 5.78 -0.29
N ALA A 67 15.04 4.93 0.66
CA ALA A 67 15.97 3.98 1.28
C ALA A 67 16.57 3.02 0.24
N ALA A 68 15.76 2.50 -0.68
CA ALA A 68 16.26 1.69 -1.80
C ALA A 68 17.23 2.47 -2.70
N ALA A 69 16.95 3.75 -2.98
CA ALA A 69 17.84 4.59 -3.77
C ALA A 69 19.22 4.75 -3.11
N LEU A 70 19.24 5.05 -1.81
CA LEU A 70 20.48 5.20 -1.04
C LEU A 70 21.30 3.91 -0.99
N LEU A 71 20.65 2.76 -0.91
CA LEU A 71 21.32 1.46 -0.78
C LEU A 71 21.82 0.90 -2.11
N PHE A 72 21.06 1.08 -3.20
CA PHE A 72 21.29 0.31 -4.43
C PHE A 72 21.80 1.12 -5.62
N VAL A 73 21.56 2.44 -5.67
CA VAL A 73 21.97 3.24 -6.84
C VAL A 73 23.48 3.36 -6.94
N ALA A 74 24.19 3.69 -5.85
CA ALA A 74 25.63 3.85 -5.90
C ALA A 74 26.36 2.54 -6.25
N PRO A 75 26.05 1.39 -5.61
CA PRO A 75 26.67 0.12 -6.02
C PRO A 75 26.39 -0.25 -7.48
N ASP A 76 25.16 -0.06 -7.96
CA ASP A 76 24.81 -0.36 -9.35
C ASP A 76 25.53 0.57 -10.34
N TRP A 77 25.66 1.85 -9.99
CA TRP A 77 26.34 2.85 -10.80
C TRP A 77 27.82 2.53 -10.97
N TYR A 78 28.53 2.20 -9.89
CA TYR A 78 29.99 2.03 -9.93
C TYR A 78 30.45 0.62 -10.30
N PHE A 79 29.64 -0.42 -10.04
CA PHE A 79 30.10 -1.81 -10.13
C PHE A 79 29.30 -2.73 -11.04
N LEU A 80 28.06 -2.37 -11.41
CA LEU A 80 27.15 -3.29 -12.10
C LEU A 80 26.73 -2.77 -13.46
N SER A 81 25.65 -1.99 -13.53
CA SER A 81 25.01 -1.61 -14.78
C SER A 81 25.22 -0.16 -15.18
N GLY A 82 25.92 0.65 -14.38
CA GLY A 82 26.04 2.09 -14.65
C GLY A 82 24.73 2.85 -14.40
N GLY A 83 23.90 2.35 -13.48
CA GLY A 83 22.61 2.95 -13.11
C GLY A 83 21.44 2.54 -14.00
N TRP A 84 21.70 1.83 -15.11
CA TRP A 84 20.66 1.41 -16.06
C TRP A 84 19.64 0.43 -15.47
N PHE A 85 19.94 -0.19 -14.32
CA PHE A 85 19.01 -1.04 -13.59
C PHE A 85 18.44 -0.36 -12.35
N ALA A 86 19.29 0.17 -11.45
CA ALA A 86 18.84 0.66 -10.15
C ALA A 86 18.03 1.95 -10.23
N ILE A 87 18.35 2.87 -11.15
CA ILE A 87 17.57 4.12 -11.30
C ILE A 87 16.13 3.80 -11.75
N PRO A 88 15.91 2.98 -12.80
CA PRO A 88 14.56 2.52 -13.15
C PRO A 88 13.89 1.71 -12.05
N ALA A 89 14.63 0.90 -11.29
CA ALA A 89 14.06 0.17 -10.15
C ALA A 89 13.53 1.10 -9.05
N VAL A 90 14.26 2.16 -8.71
CA VAL A 90 13.76 3.20 -7.78
C VAL A 90 12.52 3.89 -8.35
N ALA A 91 12.50 4.18 -9.66
CA ALA A 91 11.31 4.74 -10.30
C ALA A 91 10.10 3.78 -10.23
N GLY A 92 10.32 2.48 -10.45
CA GLY A 92 9.31 1.44 -10.31
C GLY A 92 8.74 1.34 -8.90
N ALA A 93 9.61 1.35 -7.88
CA ALA A 93 9.21 1.37 -6.49
C ALA A 93 8.44 2.66 -6.11
N THR A 94 8.83 3.81 -6.68
CA THR A 94 8.13 5.09 -6.46
C THR A 94 6.74 5.09 -7.12
N ILE A 95 6.61 4.54 -8.33
CA ILE A 95 5.32 4.33 -9.00
C ILE A 95 4.44 3.40 -8.17
N HIS A 96 5.02 2.32 -7.62
CA HIS A 96 4.31 1.45 -6.69
C HIS A 96 3.85 2.20 -5.44
N ALA A 97 4.70 3.03 -4.81
CA ALA A 97 4.32 3.82 -3.64
C ALA A 97 3.10 4.71 -3.91
N LEU A 98 3.03 5.37 -5.07
CA LEU A 98 1.86 6.17 -5.45
C LEU A 98 0.63 5.30 -5.67
N PHE A 99 0.80 4.17 -6.36
CA PHE A 99 -0.28 3.21 -6.62
C PHE A 99 -0.85 2.62 -5.33
N ALA A 100 0.02 2.21 -4.41
CA ALA A 100 -0.33 1.67 -3.11
C ALA A 100 -1.06 2.70 -2.24
N ALA A 101 -0.61 3.95 -2.22
CA ALA A 101 -1.26 5.04 -1.50
C ALA A 101 -2.68 5.29 -2.02
N TRP A 102 -2.85 5.28 -3.35
CA TRP A 102 -4.17 5.37 -3.98
C TRP A 102 -5.05 4.17 -3.63
N CYS A 103 -4.51 2.94 -3.71
CA CYS A 103 -5.23 1.71 -3.38
C CYS A 103 -5.67 1.66 -1.91
N HIS A 104 -4.85 2.16 -1.01
CA HIS A 104 -5.16 2.26 0.42
C HIS A 104 -6.37 3.15 0.64
N GLN A 105 -6.31 4.40 0.16
CA GLN A 105 -7.41 5.34 0.29
C GLN A 105 -8.69 4.85 -0.41
N ALA A 106 -8.53 4.29 -1.62
CA ALA A 106 -9.64 3.74 -2.38
C ALA A 106 -10.33 2.59 -1.64
N GLN A 107 -9.62 1.74 -0.89
CA GLN A 107 -10.25 0.67 -0.11
C GLN A 107 -11.00 1.16 1.13
N HIS A 108 -10.67 2.34 1.67
CA HIS A 108 -11.45 2.95 2.74
C HIS A 108 -12.71 3.64 2.24
N GLU A 109 -12.65 4.32 1.09
CA GLU A 109 -13.77 5.13 0.58
C GLU A 109 -14.65 4.41 -0.45
N ASN A 110 -14.05 3.63 -1.34
CA ASN A 110 -14.76 2.91 -2.39
C ASN A 110 -13.99 1.67 -2.86
N PRO A 111 -14.00 0.56 -2.09
CA PRO A 111 -13.28 -0.68 -2.43
C PRO A 111 -13.68 -1.29 -3.78
N ARG A 112 -14.77 -0.85 -4.41
CA ARG A 112 -15.17 -1.27 -5.76
C ARG A 112 -14.21 -0.76 -6.85
N LEU A 113 -13.38 0.25 -6.56
CA LEU A 113 -12.39 0.77 -7.51
C LEU A 113 -11.26 -0.23 -7.77
N LEU A 114 -10.99 -1.16 -6.85
CA LEU A 114 -9.96 -2.20 -6.99
C LEU A 114 -10.54 -3.45 -7.64
N PHE A 115 -10.98 -3.33 -8.89
CA PHE A 115 -11.63 -4.42 -9.63
C PHE A 115 -10.74 -5.66 -9.82
N TRP A 116 -9.41 -5.52 -9.80
CA TRP A 116 -8.48 -6.64 -9.85
C TRP A 116 -8.47 -7.46 -8.55
N GLN A 117 -8.90 -6.88 -7.43
CA GLN A 117 -9.16 -7.58 -6.17
C GLN A 117 -10.66 -7.88 -5.98
N SER A 118 -11.40 -8.06 -7.07
CA SER A 118 -12.87 -8.21 -7.06
C SER A 118 -13.41 -9.33 -6.16
N ALA A 119 -12.62 -10.39 -5.97
CA ALA A 119 -12.98 -11.49 -5.07
C ALA A 119 -12.94 -11.06 -3.59
N THR A 120 -11.98 -10.23 -3.19
CA THR A 120 -11.76 -9.77 -1.82
C THR A 120 -10.85 -8.53 -1.86
N PRO A 121 -11.39 -7.30 -1.68
CA PRO A 121 -10.56 -6.11 -1.47
C PRO A 121 -9.93 -6.23 -0.08
N VAL A 122 -8.73 -6.80 -0.05
CA VAL A 122 -8.10 -7.39 1.14
C VAL A 122 -7.93 -6.38 2.27
N HIS A 123 -7.53 -5.13 1.98
CA HIS A 123 -7.36 -4.12 3.03
C HIS A 123 -8.70 -3.67 3.62
N PHE A 124 -9.71 -3.48 2.78
CA PHE A 124 -11.06 -3.15 3.23
C PHE A 124 -11.60 -4.22 4.18
N VAL A 125 -11.46 -5.49 3.79
CA VAL A 125 -11.91 -6.64 4.60
C VAL A 125 -11.08 -6.77 5.87
N HIS A 126 -9.77 -6.54 5.78
CA HIS A 126 -8.86 -6.54 6.93
C HIS A 126 -9.35 -5.59 8.03
N HIS A 127 -9.75 -4.36 7.67
CA HIS A 127 -10.38 -3.42 8.60
C HIS A 127 -11.79 -3.84 9.02
N LYS A 128 -12.71 -4.06 8.06
CA LYS A 128 -14.13 -4.33 8.36
C LYS A 128 -14.35 -5.59 9.20
N ARG A 129 -13.45 -6.57 9.14
CA ARG A 129 -13.52 -7.82 9.89
C ARG A 129 -12.50 -7.91 11.03
N ASN A 130 -11.74 -6.83 11.29
CA ASN A 130 -10.70 -6.77 12.31
C ASN A 130 -9.76 -7.99 12.26
N GLN A 131 -9.01 -8.14 11.16
CA GLN A 131 -8.19 -9.33 10.88
C GLN A 131 -6.68 -9.05 11.00
N PRO A 132 -6.11 -8.79 12.19
CA PRO A 132 -4.69 -8.44 12.35
C PRO A 132 -3.72 -9.57 11.93
N GLY A 133 -4.23 -10.77 11.65
CA GLY A 133 -3.49 -11.97 11.24
C GLY A 133 -3.49 -12.25 9.72
N HIS A 134 -4.27 -11.52 8.91
CA HIS A 134 -4.58 -11.89 7.53
C HIS A 134 -4.72 -10.65 6.64
N ASN A 135 -4.64 -10.85 5.32
CA ASN A 135 -4.95 -9.83 4.32
C ASN A 135 -4.11 -8.55 4.49
N TYR A 136 -2.79 -8.71 4.52
CA TYR A 136 -1.83 -7.61 4.70
C TYR A 136 -1.52 -6.86 3.40
N GLY A 137 -1.81 -7.43 2.24
CA GLY A 137 -1.71 -6.73 0.97
C GLY A 137 -2.68 -5.55 0.93
N ILE A 138 -2.22 -4.42 0.38
CA ILE A 138 -3.04 -3.23 0.17
C ILE A 138 -3.30 -3.09 -1.33
N SER A 139 -2.25 -3.07 -2.15
CA SER A 139 -2.34 -2.87 -3.60
C SER A 139 -2.68 -4.16 -4.37
N VAL A 140 -2.14 -5.29 -3.91
CA VAL A 140 -2.33 -6.63 -4.50
C VAL A 140 -2.41 -7.69 -3.39
N ASP A 141 -3.06 -8.82 -3.67
CA ASP A 141 -3.22 -9.94 -2.73
C ASP A 141 -2.21 -11.08 -2.95
N TRP A 142 -1.24 -10.89 -3.84
CA TRP A 142 -0.30 -11.93 -4.27
C TRP A 142 0.47 -12.50 -3.09
N TRP A 143 1.00 -11.63 -2.24
CA TRP A 143 1.85 -12.02 -1.12
C TRP A 143 1.06 -12.66 0.01
N ASP A 144 -0.19 -12.27 0.21
CA ASP A 144 -1.07 -12.98 1.13
C ASP A 144 -1.29 -14.44 0.70
N ARG A 145 -1.40 -14.70 -0.60
CA ARG A 145 -1.53 -16.06 -1.14
C ARG A 145 -0.22 -16.82 -1.03
N VAL A 146 0.90 -16.19 -1.39
CA VAL A 146 2.24 -16.80 -1.34
C VAL A 146 2.63 -17.18 0.09
N PHE A 147 2.35 -16.32 1.08
CA PHE A 147 2.75 -16.52 2.47
C PHE A 147 1.63 -17.08 3.36
N GLY A 148 0.49 -17.47 2.79
CA GLY A 148 -0.59 -18.15 3.51
C GLY A 148 -1.38 -17.29 4.50
N THR A 149 -1.47 -15.98 4.26
CA THR A 149 -2.25 -15.02 5.07
C THR A 149 -3.51 -14.53 4.35
N TYR A 150 -3.78 -15.01 3.15
CA TYR A 150 -5.00 -14.68 2.40
C TYR A 150 -6.23 -15.28 3.06
N ARG A 151 -7.21 -14.42 3.37
CA ARG A 151 -8.52 -14.83 3.89
C ARG A 151 -9.63 -14.29 2.99
N PRO A 152 -10.30 -15.15 2.21
CA PRO A 152 -11.33 -14.71 1.28
C PRO A 152 -12.57 -14.16 2.01
N GLU A 153 -13.22 -13.19 1.38
CA GLU A 153 -14.53 -12.66 1.76
C GLU A 153 -15.39 -12.48 0.50
N PRO A 154 -16.01 -13.56 -0.02
CA PRO A 154 -16.79 -13.51 -1.26
C PRO A 154 -17.97 -12.52 -1.20
N ASN A 155 -18.51 -12.28 0.00
CA ASN A 155 -19.66 -11.42 0.25
C ASN A 155 -19.27 -10.02 0.75
N TRP A 156 -18.05 -9.56 0.47
CA TRP A 156 -17.54 -8.28 0.96
C TRP A 156 -18.44 -7.09 0.61
N ARG A 157 -19.21 -7.17 -0.49
CA ARG A 157 -20.17 -6.12 -0.89
C ARG A 157 -21.27 -5.88 0.14
N ALA A 158 -21.62 -6.90 0.94
CA ALA A 158 -22.57 -6.78 2.04
C ALA A 158 -21.98 -6.02 3.25
N LEU A 159 -20.65 -5.86 3.31
CA LEU A 159 -19.95 -5.08 4.34
C LEU A 159 -19.86 -3.58 3.99
N ILE A 160 -20.24 -3.19 2.77
CA ILE A 160 -20.27 -1.79 2.34
C ILE A 160 -21.54 -1.16 2.91
N ASP A 161 -21.39 0.00 3.55
CA ASP A 161 -22.54 0.85 3.87
C ASP A 161 -23.17 1.37 2.57
N GLN A 162 -24.41 0.94 2.29
CA GLN A 162 -25.09 1.34 1.07
C GLN A 162 -25.58 2.79 1.11
N THR A 163 -25.55 3.44 2.28
CA THR A 163 -25.96 4.84 2.45
C THR A 163 -24.82 5.80 2.12
N GLU A 164 -23.57 5.34 2.11
CA GLU A 164 -22.43 6.18 1.79
C GLU A 164 -22.32 6.46 0.28
N PRO A 165 -22.05 7.72 -0.11
CA PRO A 165 -21.91 8.09 -1.51
C PRO A 165 -20.69 7.42 -2.12
N ARG A 166 -20.87 6.80 -3.29
CA ARG A 166 -19.79 6.18 -4.05
C ARG A 166 -18.89 7.25 -4.64
N ARG A 167 -17.74 7.51 -4.01
CA ARG A 167 -16.77 8.47 -4.53
C ARG A 167 -16.06 7.89 -5.75
N PRO A 168 -16.08 8.56 -6.92
CA PRO A 168 -15.24 8.21 -8.05
C PRO A 168 -13.76 8.47 -7.73
N TRP A 169 -12.85 7.91 -8.53
CA TRP A 169 -11.41 7.94 -8.25
C TRP A 169 -10.82 9.36 -8.09
N TRP A 170 -11.40 10.38 -8.74
CA TRP A 170 -10.95 11.77 -8.63
C TRP A 170 -11.50 12.53 -7.41
N GLN A 171 -12.47 11.95 -6.69
CA GLN A 171 -13.06 12.53 -5.47
C GLN A 171 -12.62 11.80 -4.19
N LEU A 172 -11.65 10.87 -4.31
CA LEU A 172 -10.99 10.31 -3.13
C LEU A 172 -10.29 11.43 -2.36
N ASP A 173 -10.07 11.23 -1.06
CA ASP A 173 -9.27 12.20 -0.30
C ASP A 173 -7.80 12.15 -0.74
N TRP A 174 -7.36 13.20 -1.41
CA TRP A 174 -5.97 13.34 -1.87
C TRP A 174 -5.08 14.03 -0.82
N ALA A 175 -5.66 14.82 0.09
CA ALA A 175 -4.93 15.63 1.06
C ALA A 175 -4.73 14.86 2.37
N ASP A 176 -3.85 15.35 3.26
CA ASP A 176 -3.71 14.80 4.60
C ASP A 176 -5.07 14.86 5.32
N HIS A 177 -5.66 13.69 5.60
CA HIS A 177 -6.88 13.62 6.39
C HIS A 177 -6.55 14.13 7.80
N ARG A 178 -6.98 15.36 8.10
CA ARG A 178 -7.01 15.83 9.48
C ARG A 178 -8.22 15.15 10.12
N PRO A 179 -8.07 14.54 11.31
CA PRO A 179 -9.20 13.91 11.98
C PRO A 179 -10.33 14.92 12.02
N SER A 180 -11.47 14.56 11.40
CA SER A 180 -12.65 15.39 11.53
C SER A 180 -12.92 15.49 13.03
N VAL A 181 -13.07 16.72 13.53
CA VAL A 181 -13.64 16.98 14.85
C VAL A 181 -15.08 16.47 14.78
N ARG A 182 -15.27 15.16 14.94
CA ARG A 182 -16.53 14.50 15.27
C ARG A 182 -16.34 13.82 16.61
N GLY A 183 -16.17 14.67 17.62
CA GLY A 183 -16.02 14.30 19.02
C GLY A 183 -16.55 15.41 19.92
N SER A 184 -17.73 15.96 19.60
CA SER A 184 -18.49 16.82 20.51
C SER A 184 -19.99 16.68 20.30
N ARG A 185 -20.49 15.44 20.22
CA ARG A 185 -21.91 15.13 20.49
C ARG A 185 -22.05 13.73 21.07
N ALA A 186 -21.99 13.66 22.40
CA ALA A 186 -22.90 12.92 23.27
C ALA A 186 -22.67 13.44 24.70
#